data_AF-A0A9P6KTC5-F1
#
_entry.id   AF-A0A9P6KTC5-F1
#
_cell.length_a   1.000
_cell.length_b   1.000
_cell.length_c   1.000
_cell.angle_alpha   90.00
_cell.angle_beta   90.00
_cell.angle_gamma   90.00
#
_symmetry.space_group_name_H-M   'P 1'
#
loop_
_entity.id
_entity.type
_entity.pdbx_description
1 polymer ?
#
loop_
_entity_poly.entity_id
_entity_poly.type
_entity_poly.pdbx_seq_one_letter_code
_entity_poly.pdbx_strand_id
1 'polypeptide(L)'
;MTSHKKLSLPGKPVYPPKHHSLGLLGKLPVELRLNIFEIVLEIDRPITARKCCGILGYLAKPCRFHAGINEYYHLLDRSRFALLTTSRAVYHDAVWVMHNKIRAYPDVANLMLLQKGATRYGCGSERRQAMWCCISRYRLIELIVPVAAIKFGQSEESVSGLFDCIAVLLDIWHAQTDHTSAQKVREITIHLHRMFSTYRPFKTVKLDDPNIKEEQARLLEECWENLENSVGLVALRGGEANWTFTVSSEIDASNQVGQQMLKMFRECLKEVNIDFQEETAEDTPVMESKSATGGTQAFLRLRPVQP
;
A
#
# COMPACT_ATOMS: atom_id res chain seq x y z
N MET A 1 -28.94 17.15 -19.96
CA MET A 1 -28.02 16.17 -20.57
C MET A 1 -26.62 16.42 -20.04
N THR A 2 -26.28 15.80 -18.91
CA THR A 2 -24.95 15.89 -18.30
C THR A 2 -23.98 15.05 -19.12
N SER A 3 -23.06 15.73 -19.81
CA SER A 3 -21.94 15.09 -20.47
C SER A 3 -21.08 14.41 -19.41
N HIS A 4 -21.19 13.09 -19.30
CA HIS A 4 -20.22 12.28 -18.55
C HIS A 4 -18.87 12.47 -19.24
N LYS A 5 -18.04 13.38 -18.69
CA LYS A 5 -16.61 13.40 -18.99
C LYS A 5 -16.10 11.99 -18.71
N LYS A 6 -15.77 11.24 -19.78
CA LYS A 6 -14.97 10.02 -19.66
C LYS A 6 -13.76 10.38 -18.83
N LEU A 7 -13.71 9.89 -17.60
CA LEU A 7 -12.52 9.95 -16.75
C LEU A 7 -11.39 9.33 -17.57
N SER A 8 -10.57 10.19 -18.17
CA SER A 8 -9.38 9.77 -18.87
C SER A 8 -8.50 9.05 -17.86
N LEU A 9 -8.33 7.75 -18.06
CA LEU A 9 -7.47 6.90 -17.24
C LEU A 9 -6.16 7.64 -16.89
N PRO A 10 -5.82 7.81 -15.60
CA PRO A 10 -4.48 8.20 -15.22
C PRO A 10 -3.56 7.04 -15.65
N GLY A 11 -2.65 7.31 -16.58
CA GLY A 11 -1.77 6.29 -17.15
C GLY A 11 -1.73 6.21 -18.68
N LYS A 12 -2.26 7.18 -19.43
CA LYS A 12 -1.82 7.31 -20.83
C LYS A 12 -0.30 7.57 -20.79
N PRO A 13 0.53 6.68 -21.37
CA PRO A 13 1.97 6.90 -21.40
C PRO A 13 2.24 8.26 -22.07
N VAL A 14 3.24 8.98 -21.57
CA VAL A 14 3.67 10.30 -22.11
C VAL A 14 3.94 10.22 -23.60
N TYR A 15 4.29 9.02 -24.08
CA TYR A 15 4.42 8.69 -25.49
C TYR A 15 3.37 7.62 -25.83
N PRO A 16 2.36 7.93 -26.66
CA PRO A 16 1.49 6.87 -27.17
C PRO A 16 2.34 5.88 -27.96
N PRO A 17 2.28 4.57 -27.65
CA PRO A 17 3.06 3.58 -28.38
C PRO A 17 2.72 3.65 -29.87
N LYS A 18 3.74 3.85 -30.71
CA LYS A 18 3.57 4.12 -32.15
C LYS A 18 3.24 2.86 -32.97
N HIS A 19 3.45 1.66 -32.40
CA HIS A 19 3.30 0.39 -33.09
C HIS A 19 2.37 -0.57 -32.35
N HIS A 20 1.52 -1.27 -33.12
CA HIS A 20 0.60 -2.32 -32.65
C HIS A 20 1.26 -3.72 -32.57
N SER A 21 2.53 -3.84 -32.97
CA SER A 21 3.23 -5.12 -33.07
C SER A 21 4.06 -5.42 -31.82
N LEU A 22 4.10 -6.70 -31.44
CA LEU A 22 5.02 -7.25 -30.43
C LEU A 22 6.44 -7.50 -30.99
N GLY A 23 6.66 -7.33 -32.29
CA GLY A 23 7.92 -7.73 -32.93
C GLY A 23 8.20 -9.22 -32.75
N LEU A 24 9.45 -9.58 -32.41
CA LEU A 24 9.84 -10.97 -32.16
C LEU A 24 9.15 -11.58 -30.93
N LEU A 25 8.76 -10.77 -29.94
CA LEU A 25 8.01 -11.28 -28.78
C LEU A 25 6.67 -11.89 -29.21
N GLY A 26 6.06 -11.37 -30.28
CA GLY A 26 4.80 -11.90 -30.80
C GLY A 26 4.88 -13.32 -31.33
N LYS A 27 6.09 -13.84 -31.60
CA LYS A 27 6.32 -15.23 -31.99
C LYS A 27 6.34 -16.19 -30.80
N LEU A 28 6.50 -15.68 -29.58
CA LEU A 28 6.51 -16.48 -28.36
C LEU A 28 5.07 -16.73 -27.88
N PRO A 29 4.78 -17.92 -27.33
CA PRO A 29 3.56 -18.17 -26.56
C PRO A 29 3.36 -17.12 -25.46
N VAL A 30 2.09 -16.86 -25.11
CA VAL A 30 1.75 -15.81 -24.14
C VAL A 30 2.40 -16.09 -22.78
N GLU A 31 2.51 -17.35 -22.38
CA GLU A 31 3.12 -17.78 -21.12
C GLU A 31 4.58 -17.36 -21.04
N LEU A 32 5.36 -17.58 -22.12
CA LEU A 32 6.76 -17.17 -22.17
C LEU A 32 6.90 -15.64 -22.15
N ARG A 33 5.98 -14.91 -22.81
CA ARG A 33 5.98 -13.45 -22.76
C ARG A 33 5.72 -12.93 -21.34
N LEU A 34 4.72 -13.49 -20.65
CA LEU A 34 4.41 -13.12 -19.27
C LEU A 34 5.62 -13.38 -18.35
N ASN A 35 6.29 -14.53 -18.48
CA ASN A 35 7.51 -14.83 -17.71
C ASN A 35 8.64 -13.82 -17.99
N ILE A 36 8.85 -13.43 -19.26
CA ILE A 36 9.83 -12.38 -19.61
C ILE A 36 9.45 -11.07 -18.91
N PHE A 37 8.18 -10.68 -18.93
CA PHE A 37 7.74 -9.45 -18.27
C PHE A 37 7.86 -9.54 -16.75
N GLU A 38 7.66 -10.71 -16.13
CA GLU A 38 7.87 -10.90 -14.69
C GLU A 38 9.34 -10.58 -14.30
N ILE A 39 10.29 -11.07 -15.09
CA ILE A 39 11.72 -10.80 -14.90
C ILE A 39 12.03 -9.32 -15.13
N VAL A 40 11.60 -8.76 -16.26
CA VAL A 40 11.92 -7.36 -16.65
C VAL A 40 11.28 -6.35 -15.69
N LEU A 41 10.08 -6.65 -15.19
CA LEU A 41 9.39 -5.81 -14.24
C LEU A 41 9.81 -6.07 -12.80
N GLU A 42 10.76 -6.97 -12.53
CA GLU A 42 11.26 -7.28 -11.18
C GLU A 42 10.09 -7.52 -10.20
N ILE A 43 9.21 -8.50 -10.46
CA ILE A 43 7.94 -8.62 -9.71
C ILE A 43 8.12 -8.79 -8.19
N ASP A 44 9.25 -9.33 -7.77
CA ASP A 44 9.63 -9.48 -6.35
C ASP A 44 9.93 -8.15 -5.66
N ARG A 45 10.18 -7.09 -6.43
CA ARG A 45 10.42 -5.75 -5.91
C ARG A 45 9.08 -5.00 -5.81
N PRO A 46 8.57 -4.70 -4.60
CA PRO A 46 7.29 -4.01 -4.46
C PRO A 46 7.32 -2.58 -5.01
N ILE A 47 6.15 -2.05 -5.36
CA ILE A 47 5.97 -0.66 -5.77
C ILE A 47 5.43 0.14 -4.58
N THR A 48 6.18 1.14 -4.13
CA THR A 48 5.81 1.96 -2.97
C THR A 48 5.19 3.29 -3.38
N ALA A 49 4.24 3.77 -2.58
CA ALA A 49 3.69 5.12 -2.75
C ALA A 49 4.72 6.17 -2.36
N ARG A 50 5.22 6.94 -3.34
CA ARG A 50 6.15 8.04 -3.03
C ARG A 50 5.43 9.21 -2.38
N LYS A 51 6.03 9.80 -1.35
CA LYS A 51 5.52 10.95 -0.56
C LYS A 51 4.99 12.13 -1.37
N CYS A 52 5.49 12.37 -2.59
CA CYS A 52 5.12 13.53 -3.39
C CYS A 52 4.32 13.22 -4.66
N CYS A 53 4.31 11.97 -5.15
CA CYS A 53 3.70 11.64 -6.44
C CYS A 53 2.95 10.30 -6.48
N GLY A 54 2.81 9.61 -5.35
CA GLY A 54 2.06 8.36 -5.23
C GLY A 54 2.72 7.18 -5.96
N ILE A 55 1.95 6.12 -6.19
CA ILE A 55 2.41 4.83 -6.75
C ILE A 55 2.75 4.89 -8.25
N LEU A 56 2.26 5.87 -9.01
CA LEU A 56 2.54 6.00 -10.45
C LEU A 56 3.14 7.35 -10.87
N GLY A 57 3.60 8.14 -9.90
CA GLY A 57 4.23 9.42 -10.19
C GLY A 57 5.42 9.35 -11.14
N TYR A 58 6.01 8.17 -11.34
CA TYR A 58 7.09 7.93 -12.30
C TYR A 58 6.60 7.64 -13.73
N LEU A 59 5.36 7.17 -13.94
CA LEU A 59 4.82 6.83 -15.28
C LEU A 59 4.16 8.02 -15.98
N ALA A 60 3.49 8.89 -15.23
CA ALA A 60 2.61 9.91 -15.83
C ALA A 60 3.34 11.20 -16.19
N LYS A 61 4.16 11.76 -15.28
CA LYS A 61 5.05 12.93 -15.48
C LYS A 61 6.07 12.99 -14.33
N PRO A 62 7.34 13.37 -14.58
CA PRO A 62 8.29 13.57 -13.49
C PRO A 62 7.73 14.58 -12.48
N CYS A 63 7.66 14.18 -11.21
CA CYS A 63 7.26 15.07 -10.13
C CYS A 63 8.25 16.25 -10.06
N ARG A 64 7.75 17.50 -9.97
CA ARG A 64 8.60 18.70 -9.90
C ARG A 64 9.61 18.65 -8.75
N PHE A 65 9.25 18.04 -7.61
CA PHE A 65 10.16 17.82 -6.49
C PHE A 65 11.31 16.86 -6.83
N HIS A 66 11.06 15.81 -7.61
CA HIS A 66 12.12 14.88 -8.04
C HIS A 66 12.89 15.39 -9.27
N ALA A 67 12.29 16.26 -10.09
CA ALA A 67 12.96 16.91 -11.20
C ALA A 67 13.99 17.96 -10.74
N GLY A 68 13.79 18.55 -9.56
CA GLY A 68 14.72 19.55 -9.00
C GLY A 68 15.81 19.00 -8.08
N ILE A 69 15.67 17.77 -7.56
CA ILE A 69 16.52 17.28 -6.46
C ILE A 69 17.66 16.34 -6.91
N ASN A 70 17.64 15.74 -8.11
CA ASN A 70 18.81 14.97 -8.59
C ASN A 70 18.64 14.48 -10.04
N GLU A 71 19.62 14.76 -10.90
CA GLU A 71 19.71 14.28 -12.29
C GLU A 71 19.73 12.74 -12.38
N TYR A 72 20.14 12.04 -11.31
CA TYR A 72 20.23 10.58 -11.25
C TYR A 72 18.91 9.87 -10.91
N TYR A 73 17.89 10.56 -10.36
CA TYR A 73 16.65 9.89 -9.94
C TYR A 73 15.72 9.54 -11.11
N HIS A 74 15.97 10.10 -12.29
CA HIS A 74 15.30 9.71 -13.53
C HIS A 74 15.68 8.30 -14.01
N LEU A 75 16.69 7.65 -13.40
CA LEU A 75 17.26 6.39 -13.88
C LEU A 75 16.76 5.13 -13.14
N LEU A 76 16.35 5.23 -11.87
CA LEU A 76 16.18 4.02 -11.02
C LEU A 76 14.87 3.23 -11.22
N ASP A 77 13.74 3.91 -11.51
CA ASP A 77 12.46 3.22 -11.79
C ASP A 77 11.95 3.44 -13.21
N ARG A 78 12.51 4.43 -13.92
CA ARG A 78 12.16 4.71 -15.31
C ARG A 78 12.67 3.60 -16.24
N SER A 79 13.76 2.92 -15.88
CA SER A 79 14.28 1.72 -16.54
C SER A 79 13.34 0.52 -16.36
N ARG A 80 12.92 0.26 -15.11
CA ARG A 80 12.03 -0.86 -14.75
C ARG A 80 10.74 -0.87 -15.55
N PHE A 81 10.12 0.30 -15.71
CA PHE A 81 8.86 0.43 -16.47
C PHE A 81 9.02 1.06 -17.85
N ALA A 82 10.26 1.23 -18.35
CA ALA A 82 10.53 1.79 -19.68
C ALA A 82 9.78 1.02 -20.77
N LEU A 83 9.70 -0.30 -20.60
CA LEU A 83 9.07 -1.21 -21.52
C LEU A 83 7.60 -0.87 -21.80
N LEU A 84 6.88 -0.28 -20.83
CA LEU A 84 5.48 0.15 -20.98
C LEU A 84 5.32 1.25 -22.04
N THR A 85 6.40 1.90 -22.48
CA THR A 85 6.36 2.97 -23.46
C THR A 85 6.73 2.53 -24.89
N THR A 86 7.05 1.25 -25.09
CA THR A 86 7.64 0.75 -26.35
C THR A 86 6.61 0.44 -27.44
N SER A 87 5.61 -0.39 -27.16
CA SER A 87 4.52 -0.74 -28.09
C SER A 87 3.21 -1.00 -27.35
N ARG A 88 2.08 -0.94 -28.08
CA ARG A 88 0.75 -1.09 -27.46
C ARG A 88 0.52 -2.52 -26.99
N ALA A 89 0.97 -3.48 -27.77
CA ALA A 89 0.82 -4.89 -27.42
C ALA A 89 1.73 -5.27 -26.24
N VAL A 90 2.97 -4.77 -26.19
CA VAL A 90 3.85 -4.94 -25.03
C VAL A 90 3.24 -4.29 -23.79
N TYR A 91 2.67 -3.10 -23.93
CA TYR A 91 1.96 -2.42 -22.84
C TYR A 91 0.85 -3.28 -22.24
N HIS A 92 0.02 -3.94 -23.07
CA HIS A 92 -1.08 -4.76 -22.57
C HIS A 92 -0.60 -5.94 -21.70
N ASP A 93 0.36 -6.73 -22.20
CA ASP A 93 0.88 -7.89 -21.46
C ASP A 93 1.66 -7.45 -20.20
N ALA A 94 2.50 -6.41 -20.32
CA ALA A 94 3.28 -5.91 -19.20
C ALA A 94 2.43 -5.25 -18.11
N VAL A 95 1.37 -4.50 -18.48
CA VAL A 95 0.41 -3.95 -17.50
C VAL A 95 -0.40 -5.04 -16.83
N TRP A 96 -0.71 -6.13 -17.54
CA TRP A 96 -1.30 -7.30 -16.91
C TRP A 96 -0.37 -7.85 -15.84
N VAL A 97 0.90 -8.14 -16.15
CA VAL A 97 1.87 -8.63 -15.16
C VAL A 97 2.00 -7.65 -13.99
N MET A 98 2.14 -6.36 -14.27
CA MET A 98 2.26 -5.31 -13.26
C MET A 98 1.14 -5.36 -12.23
N HIS A 99 -0.12 -5.36 -12.66
CA HIS A 99 -1.25 -5.36 -11.74
C HIS A 99 -1.56 -6.73 -11.12
N ASN A 100 -1.16 -7.83 -11.75
CA ASN A 100 -1.53 -9.19 -11.33
C ASN A 100 -0.46 -9.87 -10.47
N LYS A 101 0.81 -9.47 -10.58
CA LYS A 101 1.96 -10.15 -9.98
C LYS A 101 2.83 -9.25 -9.11
N ILE A 102 2.84 -7.94 -9.34
CA ILE A 102 3.63 -7.01 -8.51
C ILE A 102 2.81 -6.63 -7.26
N ARG A 103 3.49 -6.56 -6.12
CA ARG A 103 2.93 -6.03 -4.88
C ARG A 103 2.94 -4.51 -4.87
N ALA A 104 1.80 -3.89 -4.59
CA ALA A 104 1.71 -2.48 -4.25
C ALA A 104 1.84 -2.32 -2.73
N TYR A 105 2.73 -1.43 -2.28
CA TYR A 105 3.00 -1.13 -0.86
C TYR A 105 2.58 0.32 -0.55
N PRO A 106 1.29 0.59 -0.29
CA PRO A 106 0.87 1.90 0.15
C PRO A 106 1.18 2.07 1.65
N ASP A 107 2.10 2.99 1.94
CA ASP A 107 2.40 3.43 3.30
C ASP A 107 1.31 4.40 3.77
N VAL A 108 0.59 4.03 4.83
CA VAL A 108 -0.55 4.79 5.36
C VAL A 108 -0.15 6.22 5.74
N ALA A 109 1.00 6.42 6.40
CA ALA A 109 1.42 7.77 6.79
C ALA A 109 1.75 8.63 5.56
N ASN A 110 2.37 8.06 4.53
CA ASN A 110 2.63 8.79 3.29
C ASN A 110 1.33 9.16 2.56
N LEU A 111 0.33 8.27 2.58
CA LEU A 111 -0.98 8.52 2.02
C LEU A 111 -1.72 9.63 2.79
N MET A 112 -1.64 9.63 4.12
CA MET A 112 -2.18 10.71 4.95
C MET A 112 -1.49 12.04 4.71
N LEU A 113 -0.15 12.07 4.59
CA LEU A 113 0.59 13.28 4.24
C LEU A 113 0.16 13.83 2.88
N LEU A 114 -0.10 12.95 1.91
CA LEU A 114 -0.66 13.35 0.61
C LEU A 114 -2.09 13.88 0.76
N GLN A 115 -2.89 13.33 1.68
CA GLN A 115 -4.23 13.85 1.95
C GLN A 115 -4.20 15.24 2.60
N LYS A 116 -3.34 15.46 3.61
CA LYS A 116 -3.20 16.74 4.33
C LYS A 116 -2.48 17.80 3.48
N GLY A 117 -1.38 17.42 2.83
CA GLY A 117 -0.50 18.30 2.04
C GLY A 117 -1.04 18.67 0.65
N ALA A 118 -2.07 17.97 0.15
CA ALA A 118 -2.81 18.32 -1.07
C ALA A 118 -3.31 19.76 -1.10
N THR A 119 -3.58 20.35 0.07
CA THR A 119 -4.02 21.74 0.21
C THR A 119 -2.93 22.77 -0.10
N ARG A 120 -1.65 22.50 0.18
CA ARG A 120 -0.54 23.46 -0.03
C ARG A 120 0.11 23.37 -1.41
N TYR A 121 0.00 22.24 -2.11
CA TYR A 121 0.70 22.00 -3.38
C TYR A 121 -0.21 21.79 -4.60
N GLY A 122 -1.51 22.09 -4.47
CA GLY A 122 -2.46 22.00 -5.59
C GLY A 122 -2.66 20.57 -6.11
N CYS A 123 -2.44 19.56 -5.27
CA CYS A 123 -2.84 18.19 -5.58
C CYS A 123 -4.34 18.06 -5.31
N GLY A 124 -5.17 18.49 -6.26
CA GLY A 124 -6.63 18.42 -6.14
C GLY A 124 -7.16 17.00 -5.89
N SER A 125 -8.41 16.92 -5.43
CA SER A 125 -9.15 15.67 -5.18
C SER A 125 -9.02 14.66 -6.33
N GLU A 126 -8.99 15.13 -7.58
CA GLU A 126 -8.82 14.31 -8.77
C GLU A 126 -7.51 13.50 -8.79
N ARG A 127 -6.38 14.07 -8.33
CA ARG A 127 -5.10 13.35 -8.29
C ARG A 127 -5.08 12.28 -7.21
N ARG A 128 -5.71 12.56 -6.06
CA ARG A 128 -5.87 11.59 -4.98
C ARG A 128 -6.73 10.42 -5.45
N GLN A 129 -7.87 10.72 -6.07
CA GLN A 129 -8.74 9.70 -6.64
C GLN A 129 -8.03 8.90 -7.73
N ALA A 130 -7.27 9.55 -8.62
CA ALA A 130 -6.48 8.88 -9.64
C ALA A 130 -5.43 7.93 -9.07
N MET A 131 -4.76 8.31 -7.99
CA MET A 131 -3.81 7.45 -7.28
C MET A 131 -4.52 6.22 -6.72
N TRP A 132 -5.60 6.40 -5.98
CA TRP A 132 -6.35 5.27 -5.40
C TRP A 132 -6.97 4.36 -6.47
N CYS A 133 -7.50 4.92 -7.56
CA CYS A 133 -7.97 4.17 -8.72
C CYS A 133 -6.86 3.38 -9.42
N CYS A 134 -5.60 3.75 -9.21
CA CYS A 134 -4.49 2.93 -9.67
C CYS A 134 -4.14 1.83 -8.66
N ILE A 135 -4.05 2.16 -7.37
CA ILE A 135 -3.75 1.19 -6.31
C ILE A 135 -4.77 0.06 -6.35
N SER A 136 -6.05 0.39 -6.51
CA SER A 136 -7.16 -0.57 -6.56
C SER A 136 -7.11 -1.57 -7.72
N ARG A 137 -6.23 -1.36 -8.71
CA ARG A 137 -6.02 -2.30 -9.83
C ARG A 137 -5.06 -3.42 -9.48
N TYR A 138 -4.18 -3.21 -8.50
CA TYR A 138 -3.26 -4.24 -8.07
C TYR A 138 -4.03 -5.36 -7.39
N ARG A 139 -3.63 -6.60 -7.67
CA ARG A 139 -4.15 -7.78 -6.99
C ARG A 139 -3.50 -8.01 -5.65
N LEU A 140 -2.23 -7.66 -5.52
CA LEU A 140 -1.45 -7.85 -4.31
C LEU A 140 -1.21 -6.46 -3.71
N ILE A 141 -1.89 -6.16 -2.60
CA ILE A 141 -1.77 -4.87 -1.91
C ILE A 141 -1.34 -5.13 -0.47
N GLU A 142 -0.26 -4.50 -0.06
CA GLU A 142 0.25 -4.58 1.32
C GLU A 142 0.20 -3.18 1.94
N LEU A 143 -0.84 -2.92 2.73
CA LEU A 143 -1.03 -1.66 3.46
C LEU A 143 -0.12 -1.67 4.69
N ILE A 144 0.80 -0.71 4.75
CA ILE A 144 1.81 -0.65 5.80
C ILE A 144 1.49 0.48 6.76
N VAL A 145 1.33 0.16 8.05
CA VAL A 145 1.23 1.16 9.12
C VAL A 145 2.63 1.40 9.70
N PRO A 146 3.29 2.54 9.40
CA PRO A 146 4.71 2.70 9.68
C PRO A 146 5.01 2.92 11.16
N VAL A 147 5.89 2.08 11.72
CA VAL A 147 6.36 2.16 13.12
C VAL A 147 7.09 3.48 13.45
N ALA A 148 7.61 4.18 12.44
CA ALA A 148 8.35 5.43 12.61
C ALA A 148 7.45 6.68 12.81
N ALA A 149 6.21 6.69 12.28
CA ALA A 149 5.28 7.83 12.45
C ALA A 149 4.83 8.02 13.91
N ILE A 150 5.01 6.99 14.74
CA ILE A 150 4.57 6.91 16.14
C ILE A 150 5.48 7.66 17.11
N LYS A 151 6.74 7.90 16.73
CA LYS A 151 7.68 8.61 17.61
C LYS A 151 7.27 10.07 17.89
N PHE A 152 6.34 10.63 17.12
CA PHE A 152 5.93 12.04 17.21
C PHE A 152 4.46 12.25 17.66
N GLY A 153 3.81 11.24 18.24
CA GLY A 153 2.46 11.41 18.79
C GLY A 153 1.31 11.35 17.78
N GLN A 154 1.54 10.79 16.59
CA GLN A 154 0.53 10.65 15.52
C GLN A 154 -0.06 9.23 15.43
N SER A 155 -0.14 8.52 16.56
CA SER A 155 -0.66 7.14 16.59
C SER A 155 -2.12 7.05 16.15
N GLU A 156 -2.96 7.94 16.69
CA GLU A 156 -4.39 8.05 16.37
C GLU A 156 -4.59 8.33 14.87
N GLU A 157 -3.88 9.35 14.37
CA GLU A 157 -3.90 9.68 12.95
C GLU A 157 -3.56 8.46 12.08
N SER A 158 -2.55 7.67 12.45
CA SER A 158 -2.15 6.51 11.66
C SER A 158 -3.21 5.41 11.61
N VAL A 159 -3.92 5.17 12.72
CA VAL A 159 -5.00 4.15 12.78
C VAL A 159 -6.25 4.64 12.07
N SER A 160 -6.65 5.90 12.27
CA SER A 160 -7.74 6.54 11.52
C SER A 160 -7.43 6.56 10.01
N GLY A 161 -6.19 6.88 9.64
CA GLY A 161 -5.72 6.85 8.26
C GLY A 161 -5.77 5.45 7.65
N LEU A 162 -5.54 4.39 8.43
CA LEU A 162 -5.72 3.01 7.97
C LEU A 162 -7.19 2.75 7.63
N PHE A 163 -8.11 3.12 8.52
CA PHE A 163 -9.55 3.01 8.28
C PHE A 163 -9.95 3.74 6.99
N ASP A 164 -9.51 4.98 6.82
CA ASP A 164 -9.77 5.78 5.61
C ASP A 164 -9.22 5.11 4.34
N CYS A 165 -8.02 4.53 4.40
CA CYS A 165 -7.42 3.82 3.27
C CYS A 165 -8.26 2.61 2.86
N ILE A 166 -8.73 1.82 3.82
CA ILE A 166 -9.60 0.65 3.59
C ILE A 166 -10.92 1.11 2.98
N ALA A 167 -11.56 2.13 3.55
CA ALA A 167 -12.82 2.67 3.07
C ALA A 167 -12.72 3.16 1.62
N VAL A 168 -11.69 3.93 1.29
CA VAL A 168 -11.47 4.44 -0.08
C VAL A 168 -11.23 3.30 -1.08
N LEU A 169 -10.47 2.26 -0.70
CA LEU A 169 -10.26 1.11 -1.58
C LEU A 169 -11.58 0.39 -1.89
N LEU A 170 -12.37 0.11 -0.87
CA LEU A 170 -13.68 -0.53 -1.00
C LEU A 170 -14.63 0.31 -1.83
N ASP A 171 -14.72 1.62 -1.57
CA ASP A 171 -15.57 2.54 -2.32
C ASP A 171 -15.23 2.54 -3.82
N ILE A 172 -13.93 2.50 -4.15
CA ILE A 172 -13.49 2.46 -5.55
C ILE A 172 -13.85 1.12 -6.21
N TRP A 173 -13.71 0.00 -5.50
CA TRP A 173 -14.10 -1.30 -6.04
C TRP A 173 -15.61 -1.40 -6.26
N HIS A 174 -16.42 -0.98 -5.29
CA HIS A 174 -17.87 -0.95 -5.45
C HIS A 174 -18.35 -0.01 -6.56
N ALA A 175 -17.65 1.11 -6.78
CA ALA A 175 -17.96 2.02 -7.88
C ALA A 175 -17.52 1.49 -9.26
N GLN A 176 -16.62 0.51 -9.32
CA GLN A 176 -16.19 -0.12 -10.58
C GLN A 176 -17.23 -1.17 -11.00
N THR A 177 -18.22 -0.73 -11.79
CA THR A 177 -19.27 -1.57 -12.38
C THR A 177 -18.80 -2.59 -13.42
N ASP A 178 -17.52 -2.52 -13.85
CA ASP A 178 -16.97 -3.43 -14.84
C ASP A 178 -16.53 -4.76 -14.19
N HIS A 179 -17.48 -5.69 -14.11
CA HIS A 179 -17.27 -7.08 -13.69
C HIS A 179 -16.34 -7.91 -14.60
N THR A 180 -15.67 -7.30 -15.59
CA THR A 180 -14.70 -8.00 -16.45
C THR A 180 -13.43 -8.45 -15.69
N SER A 181 -13.23 -7.98 -14.45
CA SER A 181 -12.18 -8.45 -13.54
C SER A 181 -12.61 -9.57 -12.58
N ALA A 182 -13.87 -10.02 -12.63
CA ALA A 182 -14.51 -10.98 -11.71
C ALA A 182 -13.89 -12.40 -11.65
N GLN A 183 -12.73 -12.64 -12.28
CA GLN A 183 -12.14 -13.98 -12.33
C GLN A 183 -11.09 -14.28 -11.26
N LYS A 184 -10.56 -13.31 -10.52
CA LYS A 184 -9.53 -13.60 -9.51
C LYS A 184 -9.64 -12.67 -8.30
N VAL A 185 -9.74 -13.31 -7.13
CA VAL A 185 -9.76 -12.68 -5.81
C VAL A 185 -8.49 -11.85 -5.60
N ARG A 186 -8.62 -10.66 -5.01
CA ARG A 186 -7.48 -9.82 -4.63
C ARG A 186 -6.92 -10.30 -3.29
N GLU A 187 -5.63 -10.09 -3.05
CA GLU A 187 -4.97 -10.41 -1.78
C GLU A 187 -4.51 -9.10 -1.14
N ILE A 188 -5.10 -8.78 0.01
CA ILE A 188 -4.83 -7.56 0.76
C ILE A 188 -4.24 -7.94 2.10
N THR A 189 -3.00 -7.53 2.34
CA THR A 189 -2.34 -7.70 3.63
C THR A 189 -2.22 -6.36 4.33
N ILE A 190 -2.64 -6.28 5.58
CA ILE A 190 -2.52 -5.09 6.43
C ILE A 190 -1.45 -5.36 7.48
N HIS A 191 -0.31 -4.70 7.34
CA HIS A 191 0.81 -4.84 8.26
C HIS A 191 0.68 -3.81 9.38
N LEU A 192 0.23 -4.25 10.55
CA LEU A 192 0.21 -3.44 11.77
C LEU A 192 1.57 -3.47 12.50
N HIS A 193 2.47 -4.38 12.10
CA HIS A 193 3.80 -4.53 12.68
C HIS A 193 3.76 -4.56 14.22
N ARG A 194 4.59 -3.75 14.87
CA ARG A 194 4.74 -3.63 16.33
C ARG A 194 3.75 -2.64 16.95
N MET A 195 2.56 -2.46 16.37
CA MET A 195 1.57 -1.49 16.85
C MET A 195 1.27 -1.69 18.34
N PHE A 196 0.87 -2.89 18.76
CA PHE A 196 0.48 -3.19 20.14
C PHE A 196 1.64 -3.17 21.15
N SER A 197 2.90 -3.22 20.70
CA SER A 197 4.07 -3.16 21.59
C SER A 197 4.67 -1.75 21.70
N THR A 198 4.57 -0.94 20.65
CA THR A 198 5.29 0.34 20.55
C THR A 198 4.39 1.57 20.63
N TYR A 199 3.12 1.47 20.24
CA TYR A 199 2.23 2.62 20.22
C TYR A 199 1.86 3.04 21.64
N ARG A 200 1.89 4.35 21.88
CA ARG A 200 1.60 4.92 23.20
C ARG A 200 0.26 4.45 23.79
N PRO A 201 -0.87 4.38 23.04
CA PRO A 201 -2.13 3.91 23.61
C PRO A 201 -2.06 2.46 24.13
N PHE A 202 -1.35 1.58 23.41
CA PHE A 202 -1.23 0.16 23.74
C PHE A 202 -0.05 -0.17 24.66
N LYS A 203 0.83 0.78 24.94
CA LYS A 203 2.01 0.58 25.77
C LYS A 203 1.71 0.96 27.21
N THR A 204 1.91 0.03 28.14
CA THR A 204 1.87 0.35 29.57
C THR A 204 2.94 1.40 29.91
N VAL A 205 2.51 2.60 30.29
CA VAL A 205 3.40 3.64 30.80
C VAL A 205 3.18 3.75 32.31
N LYS A 206 4.26 3.60 33.09
CA LYS A 206 4.24 3.90 34.52
C LYS A 206 4.22 5.42 34.68
N LEU A 207 3.03 6.00 34.61
CA LEU A 207 2.85 7.44 34.81
C LEU A 207 2.03 7.64 36.07
N ASP A 208 2.55 8.45 36.98
CA ASP A 208 1.86 8.83 38.21
C ASP A 208 0.94 10.04 38.00
N ASP A 209 0.99 10.67 36.81
CA ASP A 209 0.14 11.81 36.44
C ASP A 209 -1.25 11.34 35.97
N PRO A 210 -2.34 11.71 36.68
CA PRO A 210 -3.70 11.32 36.32
C PRO A 210 -4.15 11.87 34.96
N ASN A 211 -3.71 13.05 34.53
CA ASN A 211 -4.10 13.64 33.25
C ASN A 211 -3.56 12.81 32.08
N ILE A 212 -2.36 12.24 32.23
CA ILE A 212 -1.78 11.42 31.17
C ILE A 212 -2.46 10.06 31.08
N LYS A 213 -2.95 9.52 32.20
CA LYS A 213 -3.74 8.27 32.20
C LYS A 213 -5.06 8.45 31.48
N GLU A 214 -5.77 9.54 31.75
CA GLU A 214 -7.03 9.86 31.08
C GLU A 214 -6.84 10.04 29.57
N GLU A 215 -5.83 10.82 29.17
CA GLU A 215 -5.51 10.99 27.75
C GLU A 215 -5.11 9.67 27.07
N GLN A 216 -4.35 8.81 27.76
CA GLN A 216 -4.00 7.50 27.22
C GLN A 216 -5.23 6.60 27.06
N ALA A 217 -6.17 6.63 28.01
CA ALA A 217 -7.41 5.86 27.92
C ALA A 217 -8.27 6.33 26.74
N ARG A 218 -8.42 7.64 26.55
CA ARG A 218 -9.11 8.25 25.40
C ARG A 218 -8.50 7.79 24.07
N LEU A 219 -7.18 7.90 23.94
CA LEU A 219 -6.48 7.50 22.72
C LEU A 219 -6.57 5.99 22.47
N LEU A 220 -6.61 5.18 23.53
CA LEU A 220 -6.76 3.73 23.43
C LEU A 220 -8.14 3.36 22.89
N GLU A 221 -9.19 3.96 23.44
CA GLU A 221 -10.57 3.77 22.99
C GLU A 221 -10.71 4.17 21.51
N GLU A 222 -10.21 5.35 21.14
CA GLU A 222 -10.28 5.83 19.76
C GLU A 222 -9.48 4.97 18.77
N CYS A 223 -8.27 4.54 19.14
CA CYS A 223 -7.49 3.62 18.30
C CYS A 223 -8.19 2.25 18.18
N TRP A 224 -8.79 1.76 19.26
CA TRP A 224 -9.51 0.49 19.26
C TRP A 224 -10.75 0.56 18.38
N GLU A 225 -11.59 1.59 18.55
CA GLU A 225 -12.79 1.82 17.76
C GLU A 225 -12.46 1.88 16.26
N ASN A 226 -11.40 2.58 15.87
CA ASN A 226 -10.97 2.63 14.47
C ASN A 226 -10.49 1.26 13.94
N LEU A 227 -9.82 0.45 14.75
CA LEU A 227 -9.42 -0.92 14.37
C LEU A 227 -10.64 -1.82 14.22
N GLU A 228 -11.57 -1.79 15.17
CA GLU A 228 -12.81 -2.56 15.15
C GLU A 228 -13.69 -2.15 13.95
N ASN A 229 -13.83 -0.85 13.71
CA ASN A 229 -14.53 -0.31 12.54
C ASN A 229 -13.86 -0.73 11.23
N SER A 230 -12.53 -0.80 11.18
CA SER A 230 -11.80 -1.31 10.01
C SER A 230 -12.14 -2.78 9.74
N VAL A 231 -12.16 -3.61 10.79
CA VAL A 231 -12.52 -5.03 10.71
C VAL A 231 -13.99 -5.19 10.29
N GLY A 232 -14.91 -4.46 10.91
CA GLY A 232 -16.33 -4.48 10.57
C GLY A 232 -16.60 -4.02 9.13
N LEU A 233 -15.86 -3.01 8.66
CA LEU A 233 -15.96 -2.54 7.29
C LEU A 233 -15.48 -3.59 6.28
N VAL A 234 -14.37 -4.26 6.57
CA VAL A 234 -13.88 -5.39 5.75
C VAL A 234 -14.85 -6.56 5.79
N ALA A 235 -15.41 -6.91 6.95
CA ALA A 235 -16.39 -7.99 7.05
C ALA A 235 -17.66 -7.71 6.23
N LEU A 236 -18.15 -6.46 6.25
CA LEU A 236 -19.37 -6.06 5.56
C LEU A 236 -19.20 -5.95 4.04
N ARG A 237 -18.04 -5.48 3.58
CA ARG A 237 -17.84 -5.02 2.19
C ARG A 237 -16.68 -5.69 1.47
N GLY A 238 -15.83 -6.41 2.18
CA GLY A 238 -14.54 -6.93 1.71
C GLY A 238 -14.60 -8.17 0.85
N GLY A 239 -15.78 -8.72 0.53
CA GLY A 239 -15.94 -10.00 -0.19
C GLY A 239 -15.29 -10.09 -1.58
N GLU A 240 -14.78 -9.00 -2.14
CA GLU A 240 -13.99 -8.99 -3.37
C GLU A 240 -12.49 -9.29 -3.19
N ALA A 241 -12.05 -9.51 -1.94
CA ALA A 241 -10.66 -9.75 -1.61
C ALA A 241 -10.50 -10.72 -0.44
N ASN A 242 -9.37 -11.43 -0.43
CA ASN A 242 -8.84 -12.12 0.73
C ASN A 242 -8.08 -11.10 1.56
N TRP A 243 -8.52 -10.91 2.80
CA TRP A 243 -7.92 -9.96 3.73
C TRP A 243 -7.11 -10.70 4.78
N THR A 244 -5.90 -10.23 5.01
CA THR A 244 -5.02 -10.73 6.05
C THR A 244 -4.51 -9.57 6.88
N PHE A 245 -4.59 -9.68 8.19
CA PHE A 245 -3.90 -8.76 9.10
C PHE A 245 -2.64 -9.44 9.63
N THR A 246 -1.50 -8.75 9.52
CA THR A 246 -0.24 -9.21 10.09
C THR A 246 0.18 -8.32 11.25
N VAL A 247 0.62 -8.95 12.34
CA VAL A 247 0.98 -8.27 13.58
C VAL A 247 2.19 -8.94 14.21
N SER A 248 3.11 -8.14 14.75
CA SER A 248 4.23 -8.65 15.56
C SER A 248 3.70 -9.18 16.89
N SER A 249 3.84 -10.48 17.15
CA SER A 249 3.43 -11.08 18.44
C SER A 249 4.45 -10.85 19.56
N GLU A 250 5.63 -10.35 19.22
CA GLU A 250 6.64 -9.89 20.19
C GLU A 250 6.19 -8.64 20.95
N ILE A 251 5.46 -8.87 22.04
CA ILE A 251 5.06 -7.85 23.01
C ILE A 251 5.75 -8.16 24.34
N ASP A 252 6.40 -7.15 24.93
CA ASP A 252 7.03 -7.25 26.25
C ASP A 252 6.04 -7.83 27.27
N ALA A 253 6.47 -8.81 28.07
CA ALA A 253 5.65 -9.46 29.10
C ALA A 253 5.08 -8.49 30.14
N SER A 254 5.74 -7.35 30.34
CA SER A 254 5.28 -6.28 31.21
C SER A 254 4.18 -5.39 30.60
N ASN A 255 3.99 -5.43 29.27
CA ASN A 255 2.97 -4.66 28.57
C ASN A 255 1.64 -5.42 28.49
N GLN A 256 0.97 -5.57 29.63
CA GLN A 256 -0.30 -6.30 29.74
C GLN A 256 -1.40 -5.71 28.85
N VAL A 257 -1.43 -4.38 28.71
CA VAL A 257 -2.41 -3.68 27.86
C VAL A 257 -2.25 -4.11 26.40
N GLY A 258 -1.03 -4.02 25.85
CA GLY A 258 -0.76 -4.43 24.48
C GLY A 258 -1.10 -5.91 24.21
N GLN A 259 -0.79 -6.78 25.16
CA GLN A 259 -1.14 -8.21 25.07
C GLN A 259 -2.65 -8.46 25.06
N GLN A 260 -3.38 -7.79 25.95
CA GLN A 260 -4.83 -7.89 26.01
C GLN A 260 -5.47 -7.38 24.73
N MET A 261 -5.03 -6.23 24.23
CA MET A 261 -5.57 -5.64 23.00
C MET A 261 -5.27 -6.49 21.77
N LEU A 262 -4.06 -7.07 21.67
CA LEU A 262 -3.74 -8.02 20.59
C LEU A 262 -4.63 -9.27 20.65
N LYS A 263 -4.89 -9.78 21.86
CA LYS A 263 -5.79 -10.93 22.04
C LYS A 263 -7.21 -10.59 21.58
N MET A 264 -7.75 -9.46 22.03
CA MET A 264 -9.09 -9.00 21.62
C MET A 264 -9.15 -8.78 20.10
N PHE A 265 -8.12 -8.19 19.50
CA PHE A 265 -8.07 -7.97 18.06
C PHE A 265 -8.10 -9.29 17.28
N ARG A 266 -7.36 -10.30 17.74
CA ARG A 266 -7.37 -11.65 17.15
C ARG A 266 -8.74 -12.31 17.25
N GLU A 267 -9.41 -12.17 18.38
CA GLU A 267 -10.77 -12.68 18.58
C GLU A 267 -11.75 -12.00 17.61
N CYS A 268 -11.69 -10.66 17.50
CA CYS A 268 -12.48 -9.87 16.56
C CYS A 268 -12.30 -10.34 15.10
N LEU A 269 -11.06 -10.51 14.62
CA LEU A 269 -10.77 -11.01 13.27
C LEU A 269 -11.31 -12.42 13.03
N LYS A 270 -11.19 -13.29 14.04
CA LYS A 270 -11.66 -14.68 13.97
C LYS A 270 -13.19 -14.75 13.86
N GLU A 271 -13.90 -13.89 14.58
CA GLU A 271 -15.37 -13.84 14.54
C GLU A 271 -15.92 -13.52 13.15
N VAL A 272 -15.20 -12.72 12.38
CA VAL A 272 -15.59 -12.34 11.00
C VAL A 272 -14.83 -13.12 9.91
N ASN A 273 -14.11 -14.18 10.29
CA ASN A 273 -13.35 -15.05 9.37
C ASN A 273 -12.36 -14.28 8.46
N ILE A 274 -11.64 -13.31 9.04
CA ILE A 274 -10.52 -12.63 8.38
C ILE A 274 -9.21 -13.29 8.82
N ASP A 275 -8.30 -13.50 7.87
CA ASP A 275 -7.03 -14.16 8.16
C ASP A 275 -6.16 -13.30 9.07
N PHE A 276 -5.49 -13.96 10.02
CA PHE A 276 -4.57 -13.34 10.96
C PHE A 276 -3.24 -14.09 10.94
N GLN A 277 -2.15 -13.34 10.80
CA GLN A 277 -0.79 -13.88 10.79
C GLN A 277 0.09 -13.16 11.80
N GLU A 278 0.84 -13.94 12.57
CA GLU A 278 1.87 -13.40 13.46
C GLU A 278 3.19 -13.28 12.71
N GLU A 279 3.80 -12.10 12.75
CA GLU A 279 5.15 -11.87 12.26
C GLU A 279 6.15 -11.90 13.43
N THR A 280 7.32 -12.49 13.22
CA THR A 280 8.48 -12.27 14.11
C THR A 280 9.25 -11.02 13.68
N ALA A 281 10.13 -10.50 14.55
CA ALA A 281 11.00 -9.36 14.21
C ALA A 281 11.76 -9.54 12.89
N GLU A 282 12.11 -10.79 12.58
CA GLU A 282 12.90 -11.19 11.42
C GLU A 282 12.07 -11.21 10.13
N ASP A 283 10.75 -11.35 10.25
CA ASP A 283 9.82 -11.41 9.13
C ASP A 283 9.40 -10.01 8.66
N THR A 284 9.48 -9.00 9.54
CA THR A 284 9.11 -7.63 9.19
C THR A 284 10.18 -7.04 8.26
N PRO A 285 9.86 -6.75 6.97
CA PRO A 285 10.80 -6.05 6.12
C PRO A 285 11.04 -4.68 6.75
N VAL A 286 12.25 -4.47 7.28
CA VAL A 286 12.68 -3.14 7.72
C VAL A 286 12.85 -2.29 6.46
N MET A 287 11.75 -1.75 5.95
CA MET A 287 11.80 -0.57 5.12
C MET A 287 12.24 0.56 6.04
N GLU A 288 13.54 0.65 6.27
CA GLU A 288 14.13 1.93 6.63
C GLU A 288 13.64 2.89 5.56
N SER A 289 12.77 3.81 5.95
CA SER A 289 12.43 4.97 5.14
C SER A 289 13.71 5.79 5.05
N LYS A 290 14.66 5.34 4.22
CA LYS A 290 15.84 6.10 3.88
C LYS A 290 15.29 7.37 3.26
N SER A 291 15.38 8.44 4.04
CA SER A 291 15.41 9.80 3.53
C SER A 291 16.16 9.77 2.19
N ALA A 292 15.59 10.40 1.17
CA ALA A 292 16.06 10.38 -0.21
C ALA A 292 17.44 11.05 -0.44
N THR A 293 18.35 10.94 0.54
CA THR A 293 19.67 11.55 0.59
C THR A 293 20.81 10.55 0.76
N GLY A 294 20.56 9.24 0.91
CA GLY A 294 21.64 8.26 1.15
C GLY A 294 21.51 6.98 0.36
N GLY A 295 22.32 6.83 -0.69
CA GLY A 295 22.47 5.58 -1.43
C GLY A 295 23.21 4.53 -0.61
N THR A 296 22.51 3.46 -0.25
CA THR A 296 23.14 2.16 0.05
C THR A 296 22.13 1.07 -0.23
N GLN A 297 22.45 0.20 -1.19
CA GLN A 297 21.66 -0.97 -1.56
C GLN A 297 21.46 -1.86 -0.32
N ALA A 298 20.20 -2.06 0.08
CA ALA A 298 19.85 -3.13 0.98
C ALA A 298 19.48 -4.35 0.11
N PHE A 299 20.27 -5.42 0.22
CA PHE A 299 19.88 -6.72 -0.30
C PHE A 299 18.74 -7.26 0.58
N LEU A 300 17.53 -7.33 0.02
CA LEU A 300 16.48 -8.17 0.57
C LEU A 300 16.92 -9.63 0.37
N ARG A 301 17.22 -10.34 1.47
CA ARG A 301 17.34 -11.81 1.42
C ARG A 301 15.93 -12.38 1.24
N LEU A 302 15.58 -12.72 0.01
CA LEU A 302 14.41 -13.54 -0.26
C LEU A 302 14.67 -14.94 0.33
N ARG A 303 13.71 -15.45 1.10
CA ARG A 303 13.72 -16.86 1.53
C ARG A 303 13.62 -17.77 0.29
N PRO A 304 14.31 -18.91 0.27
CA PRO A 304 14.08 -19.92 -0.75
C PRO A 304 12.64 -20.44 -0.62
N VAL A 305 11.92 -20.47 -1.74
CA VAL A 305 10.65 -21.18 -1.88
C VAL A 305 10.97 -22.66 -1.66
N GLN A 306 10.45 -23.26 -0.59
CA GLN A 306 10.51 -24.71 -0.45
C GLN A 306 9.52 -25.36 -1.44
N PRO A 307 9.91 -26.47 -2.10
CA PRO A 307 9.11 -27.15 -3.11
C PRO A 307 7.85 -27.81 -2.55
#